data_AF-A0A7W0FXR8-F1
#
_entry.id   AF-A0A7W0FXR8-F1
#
_cell.length_a   1.000
_cell.length_b   1.000
_cell.length_c   1.000
_cell.angle_alpha   90.00
_cell.angle_beta   90.00
_cell.angle_gamma   90.00
#
_symmetry.space_group_name_H-M   'P 1'
#
loop_
_entity.id
_entity.type
_entity.pdbx_description
1 polymer ?
#
loop_
_entity_poly.entity_id
_entity_poly.type
_entity_poly.pdbx_seq_one_letter_code
_entity_poly.pdbx_strand_id
1 'polypeptide(L)'
;MRIMLCMLVAVGFIYSYMDKQNALMEVRLMIPTVMKELRAIQEENIRLQYEIARFESPMNLLELIKKPEFSHLQWPNSQVVDVE
;
A
#
# COMPACT_ATOMS: atom_id res chain seq x y z
N MET A 1 16.29 -55.54 -12.00
CA MET A 1 15.85 -55.20 -10.62
C MET A 1 16.50 -53.93 -10.07
N ARG A 2 17.84 -53.81 -10.04
CA ARG A 2 18.52 -52.62 -9.46
C ARG A 2 18.11 -51.28 -10.08
N ILE A 3 18.05 -51.22 -11.41
CA ILE A 3 17.70 -49.98 -12.13
C ILE A 3 16.25 -49.55 -11.87
N MET A 4 15.31 -50.50 -11.81
CA MET A 4 13.90 -50.20 -11.51
C MET A 4 13.74 -49.62 -10.11
N LEU A 5 14.51 -50.13 -9.14
CA LEU A 5 14.49 -49.63 -7.77
C LEU A 5 15.08 -48.22 -7.68
N CYS A 6 16.16 -47.94 -8.41
CA CYS A 6 16.72 -46.59 -8.52
C CYS A 6 15.72 -45.60 -9.17
N MET A 7 15.03 -46.02 -10.23
CA MET A 7 14.01 -45.19 -10.89
C MET A 7 12.85 -44.89 -9.94
N LEU A 8 12.40 -45.87 -9.16
CA LEU A 8 11.30 -45.69 -8.21
C LEU A 8 11.68 -44.73 -7.08
N VAL A 9 12.90 -44.84 -6.55
CA VAL A 9 13.43 -43.90 -5.54
C VAL A 9 13.57 -42.50 -6.13
N ALA A 10 14.09 -42.36 -7.36
CA ALA A 10 14.22 -41.07 -8.04
C ALA A 10 12.87 -40.40 -8.26
N VAL A 11 11.86 -41.15 -8.74
CA VAL A 11 10.50 -40.64 -8.92
C VAL A 11 9.88 -40.21 -7.59
N GLY A 12 10.05 -40.98 -6.52
CA GLY A 12 9.59 -40.59 -5.18
C GLY A 12 10.25 -39.31 -4.66
N PHE A 13 11.57 -39.16 -4.90
CA PHE A 13 12.30 -37.95 -4.53
C PHE A 13 11.83 -36.72 -5.29
N ILE A 14 11.61 -36.87 -6.61
CA ILE A 14 11.09 -35.81 -7.48
C ILE A 14 9.69 -35.40 -7.04
N TYR A 15 8.82 -36.36 -6.75
CA TYR A 15 7.46 -36.08 -6.30
C TYR A 15 7.44 -35.30 -4.98
N SER A 16 8.23 -35.75 -3.99
CA SER A 16 8.37 -35.03 -2.71
C SER A 16 8.95 -33.63 -2.87
N TYR A 17 9.87 -33.44 -3.82
CA TYR A 17 10.45 -32.13 -4.12
C TYR A 17 9.45 -31.20 -4.80
N MET A 18 8.63 -31.70 -5.73
CA MET A 18 7.57 -30.91 -6.36
C MET A 18 6.52 -30.47 -5.36
N ASP A 19 6.14 -31.34 -4.42
CA ASP A 19 5.12 -31.01 -3.41
C ASP A 19 5.57 -29.86 -2.50
N LYS A 20 6.85 -29.86 -2.08
CA LYS A 20 7.47 -28.75 -1.34
C LYS A 20 7.52 -27.46 -2.15
N GLN A 21 7.80 -27.55 -3.45
CA GLN A 21 7.78 -26.37 -4.32
C GLN A 21 6.36 -25.83 -4.54
N ASN A 22 5.36 -26.71 -4.60
CA ASN A 22 3.97 -26.33 -4.83
C ASN A 22 3.43 -25.53 -3.63
N ALA A 23 3.73 -25.98 -2.41
CA ALA A 23 3.40 -25.23 -1.18
C ALA A 23 4.09 -23.84 -1.14
N LEU A 24 5.35 -23.77 -1.57
CA LEU A 24 6.08 -22.49 -1.64
C LEU A 24 5.48 -21.56 -2.70
N MET A 25 5.05 -22.11 -3.83
CA MET A 25 4.46 -21.38 -4.95
C MET A 25 3.08 -20.84 -4.61
N GLU A 26 2.27 -21.60 -3.89
CA GLU A 26 0.95 -21.17 -3.40
C GLU A 26 1.06 -19.94 -2.50
N VAL A 27 2.00 -19.94 -1.55
CA VAL A 27 2.26 -18.78 -0.68
C VAL A 27 2.78 -17.59 -1.48
N ARG A 28 3.68 -17.83 -2.45
CA ARG A 28 4.23 -16.76 -3.30
C ARG A 28 3.21 -16.13 -4.22
N LEU A 29 2.15 -16.85 -4.61
CA LEU A 29 1.05 -16.33 -5.40
C LEU A 29 0.17 -15.32 -4.63
N MET A 30 0.12 -15.41 -3.30
CA MET A 30 -0.63 -14.46 -2.47
C MET A 30 0.12 -13.15 -2.20
N ILE A 31 1.44 -13.13 -2.36
CA ILE A 31 2.26 -11.93 -2.17
C ILE A 31 1.93 -10.80 -3.18
N PRO A 32 1.87 -11.06 -4.51
CA PRO A 32 1.60 -9.99 -5.48
C PRO A 32 0.17 -9.43 -5.38
N THR A 33 -0.81 -10.23 -4.97
CA THR A 33 -2.18 -9.75 -4.76
C THR A 33 -2.26 -8.76 -3.61
N VAL A 34 -1.70 -9.11 -2.44
CA VAL A 34 -1.64 -8.21 -1.28
C VAL A 34 -0.82 -6.95 -1.59
N MET A 35 0.30 -7.09 -2.31
CA MET A 35 1.13 -5.94 -2.70
C MET A 35 0.40 -4.97 -3.65
N LYS A 36 -0.49 -5.49 -4.51
CA LYS A 36 -1.33 -4.66 -5.39
C LYS A 36 -2.35 -3.85 -4.60
N GLU A 37 -3.01 -4.46 -3.62
CA GLU A 37 -3.97 -3.79 -2.75
C GLU A 37 -3.28 -2.70 -1.90
N LEU A 38 -2.13 -3.02 -1.32
CA LEU A 38 -1.33 -2.06 -0.56
C LEU A 38 -0.93 -0.85 -1.42
N ARG A 39 -0.49 -1.08 -2.66
CA ARG A 39 -0.12 -0.02 -3.59
C ARG A 39 -1.32 0.87 -3.95
N ALA A 40 -2.49 0.28 -4.19
CA ALA A 40 -3.71 1.05 -4.48
C ALA A 40 -4.10 1.97 -3.31
N ILE A 41 -4.06 1.45 -2.07
CA ILE A 41 -4.34 2.24 -0.87
C ILE A 41 -3.30 3.35 -0.69
N GLN A 42 -2.03 3.07 -0.97
CA GLN A 42 -0.96 4.06 -0.83
C GLN A 42 -1.06 5.17 -1.89
N GLU A 43 -1.42 4.83 -3.13
CA GLU A 43 -1.71 5.83 -4.17
C GLU A 43 -2.90 6.71 -3.81
N GLU A 44 -3.97 6.13 -3.25
CA GLU A 44 -5.12 6.89 -2.78
C GLU A 44 -4.74 7.81 -1.61
N ASN A 45 -3.93 7.32 -0.66
CA ASN A 45 -3.44 8.14 0.45
C ASN A 45 -2.58 9.30 -0.05
N ILE A 46 -1.68 9.07 -1.01
CA ILE A 46 -0.87 10.14 -1.64
C ILE A 46 -1.77 11.16 -2.34
N ARG A 47 -2.80 10.71 -3.07
CA ARG A 47 -3.77 11.59 -3.73
C ARG A 47 -4.52 12.43 -2.69
N LEU A 48 -5.02 11.80 -1.63
CA LEU A 48 -5.75 12.48 -0.56
C LEU A 48 -4.86 13.46 0.19
N GLN A 49 -3.62 13.10 0.49
CA GLN A 49 -2.63 14.01 1.08
C GLN A 49 -2.35 15.20 0.18
N TYR A 50 -2.23 15.00 -1.13
CA TYR A 50 -2.07 16.09 -2.09
C TYR A 50 -3.31 16.99 -2.13
N GLU A 51 -4.51 16.40 -2.08
CA GLU A 51 -5.77 17.13 -2.06
C GLU A 51 -5.92 17.94 -0.77
N ILE A 52 -5.62 17.34 0.39
CA ILE A 52 -5.55 18.02 1.69
C ILE A 52 -4.53 19.15 1.65
N ALA A 53 -3.30 18.91 1.20
CA ALA A 53 -2.28 19.94 1.09
C ALA A 53 -2.69 21.10 0.14
N ARG A 54 -3.50 20.80 -0.89
CA ARG A 54 -4.09 21.81 -1.77
C ARG A 54 -5.22 22.58 -1.11
N PHE A 55 -6.02 21.96 -0.25
CA PHE A 55 -7.04 22.63 0.56
C PHE A 55 -6.43 23.46 1.69
N GLU A 56 -5.37 22.96 2.32
CA GLU A 56 -4.60 23.61 3.39
C GLU A 56 -3.61 24.65 2.86
N SER A 57 -3.43 24.74 1.53
CA SER A 57 -2.67 25.81 0.89
C SER A 57 -3.22 27.15 1.38
N PRO A 58 -2.38 28.03 1.97
CA PRO A 58 -2.83 29.27 2.58
C PRO A 58 -3.57 30.18 1.60
N MET A 59 -3.26 30.07 0.30
CA MET A 59 -3.95 30.81 -0.77
C MET A 59 -5.41 30.36 -0.94
N ASN A 60 -5.70 29.07 -0.79
CA ASN A 60 -7.04 28.49 -0.94
C ASN A 60 -7.91 28.79 0.29
N LEU A 61 -7.30 28.76 1.49
CA LEU A 61 -7.94 29.26 2.72
C LEU A 61 -8.29 30.75 2.62
N LEU A 62 -7.39 31.56 2.05
CA LEU A 62 -7.60 32.99 1.78
C LEU A 62 -8.72 33.25 0.77
N GLU A 63 -8.90 32.38 -0.23
CA GLU A 63 -10.01 32.48 -1.19
C GLU A 63 -11.36 32.09 -0.58
N LEU A 64 -11.39 31.11 0.34
CA LEU A 64 -12.59 30.71 1.08
C LEU A 64 -13.08 31.81 2.03
N ILE A 65 -12.17 32.54 2.69
CA ILE A 65 -12.52 33.69 3.56
C ILE A 65 -13.20 34.82 2.77
N LYS A 66 -12.95 34.95 1.46
CA LYS A 66 -13.60 35.95 0.60
C LYS A 66 -15.05 35.61 0.24
N LYS A 67 -15.51 34.37 0.48
CA LYS A 67 -16.92 34.01 0.27
C LYS A 67 -17.75 34.48 1.47
N PRO A 68 -18.93 35.10 1.24
CA PRO A 68 -19.76 35.65 2.31
C PRO A 68 -20.30 34.59 3.28
N GLU A 69 -20.26 33.30 2.90
CA GLU A 69 -20.67 32.17 3.75
C GLU A 69 -19.67 31.87 4.88
N PHE A 70 -18.40 32.28 4.73
CA PHE A 70 -17.32 32.05 5.68
C PHE A 70 -16.84 33.33 6.38
N SER A 71 -17.63 34.41 6.31
CA SER A 71 -17.28 35.72 6.91
C SER A 71 -17.13 35.72 8.45
N HIS A 72 -17.47 34.60 9.09
CA HIS A 72 -17.34 34.38 10.53
C HIS A 72 -16.01 33.71 10.92
N LEU A 73 -15.22 33.21 9.95
CA LEU A 73 -13.87 32.72 10.22
C LEU A 73 -12.94 33.89 10.52
N GLN A 74 -12.52 33.99 11.78
CA GLN A 74 -11.53 34.95 12.24
C GLN A 74 -10.14 34.55 11.73
N TRP A 75 -9.30 35.55 11.46
CA TRP A 75 -7.89 35.34 11.08
C TRP A 75 -7.18 34.45 12.10
N PRO A 76 -6.40 33.44 11.66
CA PRO A 76 -5.57 32.68 12.59
C PRO A 76 -4.56 33.65 13.21
N ASN A 77 -4.71 33.90 14.52
CA ASN A 77 -3.73 34.64 15.30
C ASN A 77 -2.38 33.91 15.16
N SER A 78 -1.35 34.64 14.81
CA SER A 78 0.02 34.20 14.49
C SER A 78 0.81 33.61 15.67
N GLN A 79 0.14 32.93 16.61
CA GLN A 79 0.74 32.40 17.85
C GLN A 79 0.78 30.87 17.92
N VAL A 80 0.53 30.14 16.83
CA VAL A 80 0.71 28.67 16.81
C VAL A 80 1.70 28.30 15.73
N VAL A 81 2.95 28.73 15.91
CA VAL A 81 4.14 28.04 15.39
C VAL A 81 5.16 28.01 16.52
N ASP A 82 4.90 27.16 17.52
CA ASP A 82 5.96 26.59 18.34
C ASP A 82 5.95 25.09 18.04
N VAL A 83 6.78 24.70 17.08
CA VAL A 83 7.20 23.31 16.90
C VAL A 83 8.50 23.18 17.69
N GLU A 84 8.40 22.61 18.89
CA GLU A 84 9.52 22.02 19.64
C GLU A 84 9.57 20.51 19.36
#